data_AF-A0A8C7Y7F4-F1
#
_entry.id   AF-A0A8C7Y7F4-F1
#
_cell.length_a   1.000
_cell.length_b   1.000
_cell.length_c   1.000
_cell.angle_alpha   90.00
_cell.angle_beta   90.00
_cell.angle_gamma   90.00
#
_symmetry.space_group_name_H-M   'P 1'
#
loop_
_entity.id
_entity.type
_entity.pdbx_description
1 polymer ?
#
loop_
_entity_poly.entity_id
_entity_poly.type
_entity_poly.pdbx_seq_one_letter_code
_entity_poly.pdbx_strand_id
1 'polypeptide(L)'
;KWLGLGLTLTLTGNADVPREPVPAVSAVLEILQLVKKRDLFLADTHILELERECTASAAAEPEDATSPGVKDGGRRKAKDVELLYEELQKELWAVVRESLRSPTAGPNLGLVVQVLQQEEQADKEWALSETVAPGGPRPRRLKRKWREAVEEAADGCLPQRAEFTAGELDKYLDRLRVRVVEDLGAANRNVVSIYPEEFQPFQVYLESYHQAAAGRLKAIADNQLEITDIYSLLDWLHNIYNRDVLGTVAITCAFSRAPLCPLLPSETVDKLELDCLNSVRVKVTTELSQLLDEEEKRWTETQSVEEYQIALSKTVIQRLQVDLERSAAINRSLGSRVAQCSLNGLADFLYSFQRKVEMFHEGVQSGPSEDNQDGYVTRTIAFVNCCPPFRYNPHTELQGSVCSGSLRVSNVEDPMRTEHCSCSSGFSDLYRLFKSFSSSDVFLISTVFIFL
;
A
#
# COMPACT_ATOMS: atom_id res chain seq x y z
N LYS A 1 -21.26 -4.86 -89.27
CA LYS A 1 -20.94 -3.43 -89.42
C LYS A 1 -19.85 -3.10 -88.41
N TRP A 2 -18.63 -3.60 -88.66
CA TRP A 2 -17.40 -2.86 -89.05
C TRP A 2 -16.39 -3.13 -87.91
N LEU A 3 -15.48 -4.11 -88.03
CA LEU A 3 -14.13 -3.96 -88.60
C LEU A 3 -13.47 -2.70 -88.02
N GLY A 4 -12.49 -2.77 -87.12
CA GLY A 4 -11.25 -3.53 -87.24
C GLY A 4 -10.16 -2.53 -87.65
N LEU A 5 -9.27 -2.19 -86.72
CA LEU A 5 -7.93 -1.63 -87.00
C LEU A 5 -7.10 -1.84 -85.74
N GLY A 6 -6.21 -2.84 -85.79
CA GLY A 6 -5.13 -2.99 -84.85
C GLY A 6 -4.06 -1.94 -85.14
N LEU A 7 -3.50 -1.38 -84.06
CA LEU A 7 -2.14 -0.86 -84.08
C LEU A 7 -1.35 -1.59 -83.01
N THR A 8 -0.49 -2.48 -83.49
CA THR A 8 0.71 -2.93 -82.81
C THR A 8 1.62 -1.74 -82.53
N LEU A 9 1.88 -1.44 -81.26
CA LEU A 9 2.99 -0.58 -80.85
C LEU A 9 3.97 -1.42 -80.02
N THR A 10 5.13 -1.56 -80.64
CA THR A 10 6.33 -2.28 -80.24
C THR A 10 6.93 -1.76 -78.94
N LEU A 11 7.37 -2.71 -78.11
CA LEU A 11 8.31 -2.53 -77.01
C LEU A 11 9.51 -1.66 -77.43
N THR A 12 9.69 -0.52 -76.76
CA THR A 12 10.97 0.19 -76.71
C THR A 12 11.21 0.69 -75.30
N GLY A 13 12.23 0.12 -74.66
CA GLY A 13 13.06 0.75 -73.62
C GLY A 13 12.35 1.22 -72.36
N ASN A 14 12.40 0.41 -71.30
CA ASN A 14 12.42 0.93 -69.93
C ASN A 14 13.65 1.84 -69.81
N ALA A 15 13.43 3.15 -69.98
CA ALA A 15 14.35 4.15 -69.52
C ALA A 15 14.29 4.15 -67.99
N ASP A 16 15.40 3.73 -67.39
CA ASP A 16 15.73 3.87 -65.98
C ASP A 16 15.52 5.35 -65.60
N VAL A 17 14.43 5.64 -64.90
CA VAL A 17 14.21 6.97 -64.31
C VAL A 17 15.05 6.99 -63.03
N PRO A 18 16.08 7.85 -62.93
CA PRO A 18 16.80 8.01 -61.68
C PRO A 18 15.81 8.57 -60.66
N ARG A 19 15.55 7.85 -59.57
CA ARG A 19 14.88 8.44 -58.40
C ARG A 19 15.77 9.58 -57.93
N GLU A 20 15.34 10.82 -58.17
CA GLU A 20 15.96 11.99 -57.56
C GLU A 20 15.96 11.82 -56.03
N PRO A 21 17.08 12.11 -55.35
CA PRO A 21 17.13 12.04 -53.90
C PRO A 21 16.19 13.09 -53.33
N VAL A 22 15.08 12.64 -52.73
CA VAL A 22 14.19 13.49 -51.94
C VAL A 22 15.06 14.19 -50.89
N PRO A 23 15.00 15.53 -50.75
CA PRO A 23 15.84 16.21 -49.77
C PRO A 23 15.53 15.66 -48.37
N ALA A 24 16.55 15.24 -47.63
CA ALA A 24 16.43 14.55 -46.34
C ALA A 24 15.52 15.28 -45.32
N VAL A 25 15.38 16.61 -45.44
CA VAL A 25 14.47 17.42 -44.62
C VAL A 25 12.99 17.10 -44.88
N SER A 26 12.62 16.74 -46.10
CA SER A 26 11.24 16.37 -46.46
C SER A 26 10.85 15.02 -45.84
N ALA A 27 11.76 14.05 -45.82
CA ALA A 27 11.53 12.73 -45.25
C ALA A 27 11.33 12.79 -43.72
N VAL A 28 12.18 13.54 -43.01
CA VAL A 28 12.06 13.73 -41.55
C VAL A 28 10.72 14.37 -41.17
N LEU A 29 10.27 15.38 -41.93
CA LEU A 29 8.98 16.04 -41.67
C LEU A 29 7.79 15.12 -41.98
N GLU A 30 7.87 14.28 -43.00
CA GLU A 30 6.84 13.29 -43.33
C GLU A 30 6.71 12.23 -42.21
N ILE A 31 7.83 11.70 -41.73
CA ILE A 31 7.84 10.76 -40.59
C ILE A 31 7.23 11.41 -39.35
N LEU A 32 7.59 12.66 -39.05
CA LEU A 32 7.00 13.38 -37.92
C LEU A 32 5.48 13.57 -38.05
N GLN A 33 4.97 13.75 -39.28
CA GLN A 33 3.52 13.79 -39.52
C GLN A 33 2.85 12.44 -39.27
N LEU A 34 3.49 11.33 -39.65
CA LEU A 34 3.00 9.98 -39.37
C LEU A 34 2.93 9.72 -37.86
N VAL A 35 3.96 10.09 -37.11
CA VAL A 35 3.97 10.02 -35.63
C VAL A 35 2.79 10.81 -35.05
N LYS A 36 2.60 12.06 -35.50
CA LYS A 36 1.48 12.92 -35.02
C LYS A 36 0.09 12.39 -35.39
N LYS A 37 -0.03 11.66 -36.50
CA LYS A 37 -1.29 10.99 -36.91
C LYS A 37 -1.50 9.66 -36.21
N ARG A 38 -0.53 9.20 -35.42
CA ARG A 38 -0.49 7.88 -34.75
C ARG A 38 -0.45 6.69 -35.72
N ASP A 39 0.09 6.89 -36.91
CA ASP A 39 0.48 5.81 -37.83
C ASP A 39 1.84 5.22 -37.38
N LEU A 40 1.88 4.74 -36.14
CA LEU A 40 3.10 4.49 -35.37
C LEU A 40 4.01 3.43 -36.00
N PHE A 41 3.43 2.35 -36.50
CA PHE A 41 4.17 1.27 -37.14
C PHE A 41 4.85 1.73 -38.43
N LEU A 42 4.11 2.45 -39.27
CA LEU A 42 4.66 2.99 -40.52
C LEU A 42 5.75 4.03 -40.25
N ALA A 43 5.55 4.89 -39.24
CA ALA A 43 6.56 5.84 -38.80
C ALA A 43 7.86 5.13 -38.38
N ASP A 44 7.76 4.06 -37.58
CA ASP A 44 8.92 3.26 -37.15
C ASP A 44 9.64 2.59 -38.33
N THR A 45 8.91 2.04 -39.30
CA THR A 45 9.49 1.47 -40.52
C THR A 45 10.32 2.51 -41.29
N HIS A 46 9.81 3.72 -41.46
CA HIS A 46 10.54 4.79 -42.14
C HIS A 46 11.75 5.30 -41.32
N ILE A 47 11.67 5.28 -39.99
CA ILE A 47 12.83 5.61 -39.14
C ILE A 47 13.93 4.56 -39.29
N LEU A 48 13.58 3.26 -39.35
CA LEU A 48 14.53 2.18 -39.61
C LEU A 48 15.18 2.28 -41.00
N GLU A 49 14.42 2.66 -42.02
CA GLU A 49 14.97 2.94 -43.36
C GLU A 49 15.99 4.09 -43.30
N LEU A 50 15.65 5.17 -42.61
CA LEU A 50 16.54 6.31 -42.41
C LEU A 50 17.81 5.95 -41.61
N GLU A 51 17.71 5.08 -40.61
CA GLU A 51 18.86 4.53 -39.88
C GLU A 51 19.80 3.73 -40.79
N ARG A 52 19.24 2.88 -41.66
CA ARG A 52 20.01 2.09 -42.63
C ARG A 52 20.71 2.99 -43.64
N GLU A 53 20.05 4.03 -44.12
CA GLU A 53 20.66 5.04 -45.01
C GLU A 53 21.80 5.79 -44.32
N CYS A 54 21.65 6.15 -43.05
CA CYS A 54 22.70 6.77 -42.25
C CYS A 54 23.91 5.84 -42.10
N THR A 55 23.66 4.56 -41.81
CA THR A 55 24.71 3.55 -41.64
C THR A 55 25.43 3.25 -42.96
N ALA A 56 24.69 3.11 -44.06
CA ALA A 56 25.25 2.90 -45.39
C ALA A 56 26.07 4.11 -45.85
N SER A 57 25.60 5.33 -45.59
CA SER A 57 26.36 6.56 -45.87
C SER A 57 27.66 6.62 -45.06
N ALA A 58 27.63 6.19 -43.80
CA ALA A 58 28.82 6.15 -42.94
C ALA A 58 29.83 5.05 -43.36
N ALA A 59 29.35 3.91 -43.85
CA ALA A 59 30.20 2.81 -44.33
C ALA A 59 30.80 3.05 -45.73
N ALA A 60 30.13 3.89 -46.55
CA ALA A 60 30.61 4.27 -47.88
C ALA A 60 31.67 5.40 -47.86
N GLU A 61 31.96 5.99 -46.69
CA GLU A 61 32.99 7.03 -46.54
C GLU A 61 34.38 6.39 -46.30
N PRO A 62 35.35 6.48 -47.23
CA PRO A 62 36.73 6.08 -46.95
C PRO A 62 37.38 7.04 -45.94
N GLU A 63 38.26 6.52 -45.07
CA GLU A 63 38.89 7.24 -43.95
C GLU A 63 39.66 8.52 -44.33
N ASP A 64 39.91 8.77 -45.62
CA ASP A 64 40.66 9.93 -46.15
C ASP A 64 39.82 11.16 -46.53
N ALA A 65 38.49 11.17 -46.32
CA ALA A 65 37.67 12.36 -46.60
C ALA A 65 37.82 13.46 -45.51
N THR A 66 38.84 14.31 -45.65
CA THR A 66 39.14 15.45 -44.76
C THR A 66 38.23 16.68 -44.99
N SER A 67 36.99 16.50 -45.44
CA SER A 67 36.05 17.60 -45.67
C SER A 67 35.08 17.77 -44.48
N PRO A 68 35.14 18.88 -43.72
CA PRO A 68 34.33 19.08 -42.50
C PRO A 68 32.82 19.14 -42.74
N GLY A 69 32.36 19.45 -43.97
CA GLY A 69 30.93 19.56 -44.30
C GLY A 69 30.20 18.22 -44.40
N VAL A 70 30.88 17.12 -44.73
CA VAL A 70 30.24 15.81 -44.95
C VAL A 70 30.05 15.06 -43.63
N LYS A 71 31.04 15.14 -42.73
CA LYS A 71 30.94 14.65 -41.34
C LYS A 71 29.84 15.36 -40.53
N ASP A 72 29.56 16.63 -40.84
CA ASP A 72 28.47 17.41 -40.23
C ASP A 72 27.09 16.95 -40.74
N GLY A 73 26.98 16.58 -42.01
CA GLY A 73 25.75 16.02 -42.59
C GLY A 73 25.31 14.69 -41.96
N GLY A 74 26.25 13.75 -41.77
CA GLY A 74 25.96 12.47 -41.10
C GLY A 74 25.55 12.64 -39.64
N ARG A 75 26.21 13.55 -38.90
CA ARG A 75 25.87 13.87 -37.50
C ARG A 75 24.49 14.52 -37.36
N ARG A 76 24.11 15.40 -38.29
CA ARG A 76 22.77 16.01 -38.30
C ARG A 76 21.69 14.98 -38.55
N LYS A 77 21.86 14.11 -39.55
CA LYS A 77 20.92 13.01 -39.82
C LYS A 77 20.76 12.04 -38.63
N ALA A 78 21.87 11.66 -37.98
CA ALA A 78 21.83 10.84 -36.79
C ALA A 78 21.06 11.53 -35.64
N LYS A 79 21.24 12.85 -35.48
CA LYS A 79 20.48 13.63 -34.49
C LYS A 79 18.98 13.71 -34.85
N ASP A 80 18.66 13.88 -36.13
CA ASP A 80 17.26 13.90 -36.59
C ASP A 80 16.56 12.56 -36.32
N VAL A 81 17.26 11.44 -36.53
CA VAL A 81 16.78 10.09 -36.16
C VAL A 81 16.49 9.98 -34.66
N GLU A 82 17.39 10.43 -33.79
CA GLU A 82 17.15 10.39 -32.34
C GLU A 82 15.93 11.23 -31.93
N LEU A 83 15.77 12.43 -32.51
CA LEU A 83 14.59 13.27 -32.25
C LEU A 83 13.29 12.61 -32.74
N LEU A 84 13.30 11.94 -33.89
CA LEU A 84 12.14 11.18 -34.37
C LEU A 84 11.80 10.02 -33.43
N TYR A 85 12.79 9.31 -32.89
CA TYR A 85 12.56 8.27 -31.88
C TYR A 85 12.02 8.83 -30.56
N GLU A 86 12.47 10.00 -30.12
CA GLU A 86 11.94 10.65 -28.93
C GLU A 86 10.46 10.99 -29.10
N GLU A 87 10.08 11.57 -30.25
CA GLU A 87 8.68 11.89 -30.55
C GLU A 87 7.83 10.63 -30.72
N LEU A 88 8.36 9.59 -31.39
CA LEU A 88 7.68 8.30 -31.50
C LEU A 88 7.44 7.67 -30.11
N GLN A 89 8.46 7.64 -29.24
CA GLN A 89 8.35 7.11 -27.88
C GLN A 89 7.28 7.87 -27.07
N LYS A 90 7.22 9.20 -27.16
CA LYS A 90 6.19 9.99 -26.48
C LYS A 90 4.79 9.56 -26.88
N GLU A 91 4.53 9.38 -28.19
CA GLU A 91 3.23 8.93 -28.67
C GLU A 91 2.93 7.46 -28.33
N LEU A 92 3.93 6.56 -28.39
CA LEU A 92 3.78 5.17 -27.96
C LEU A 92 3.32 5.10 -26.50
N TRP A 93 3.99 5.82 -25.60
CA TRP A 93 3.65 5.84 -24.17
C TRP A 93 2.34 6.57 -23.89
N ALA A 94 1.97 7.55 -24.72
CA ALA A 94 0.65 8.19 -24.65
C ALA A 94 -0.47 7.21 -24.96
N VAL A 95 -0.33 6.38 -26.01
CA VAL A 95 -1.29 5.32 -26.35
C VAL A 95 -1.39 4.28 -25.24
N VAL A 96 -0.27 3.86 -24.66
CA VAL A 96 -0.24 2.95 -23.50
C VAL A 96 -1.02 3.53 -22.32
N ARG A 97 -0.80 4.80 -21.96
CA ARG A 97 -1.55 5.49 -20.89
C ARG A 97 -3.05 5.65 -21.21
N GLU A 98 -3.38 5.96 -22.45
CA GLU A 98 -4.77 6.10 -22.91
C GLU A 98 -5.54 4.77 -22.85
N SER A 99 -4.85 3.65 -23.10
CA SER A 99 -5.43 2.31 -23.04
C SER A 99 -6.00 1.95 -21.65
N LEU A 100 -5.48 2.54 -20.57
CA LEU A 100 -6.01 2.33 -19.22
C LEU A 100 -7.24 3.19 -18.91
N ARG A 101 -7.38 4.34 -19.58
CA ARG A 101 -8.46 5.32 -19.35
C ARG A 101 -9.67 5.09 -20.26
N SER A 102 -9.46 4.41 -21.37
CA SER A 102 -10.50 4.08 -22.34
C SER A 102 -11.25 2.80 -21.95
N PRO A 103 -12.57 2.71 -22.21
CA PRO A 103 -13.34 1.48 -21.97
C PRO A 103 -12.92 0.31 -22.88
N THR A 104 -12.19 0.60 -23.96
CA THR A 104 -11.67 -0.38 -24.92
C THR A 104 -10.21 -0.10 -25.23
N ALA A 105 -9.50 -1.09 -25.77
CA ALA A 105 -8.07 -0.97 -26.08
C ALA A 105 -7.72 0.10 -27.13
N GLY A 106 -8.71 0.56 -27.92
CA GLY A 106 -8.50 1.47 -29.03
C GLY A 106 -7.75 0.82 -30.21
N PRO A 107 -7.70 1.50 -31.37
CA PRO A 107 -7.08 0.94 -32.58
C PRO A 107 -5.54 0.95 -32.54
N ASN A 108 -4.94 1.85 -31.75
CA ASN A 108 -3.50 2.14 -31.82
C ASN A 108 -2.65 1.23 -30.93
N LEU A 109 -3.23 0.53 -29.94
CA LEU A 109 -2.46 -0.31 -29.04
C LEU A 109 -1.80 -1.49 -29.77
N GLY A 110 -2.47 -2.04 -30.79
CA GLY A 110 -1.87 -3.05 -31.67
C GLY A 110 -0.66 -2.53 -32.45
N LEU A 111 -0.67 -1.26 -32.87
CA LEU A 111 0.47 -0.64 -33.53
C LEU A 111 1.68 -0.52 -32.59
N VAL A 112 1.44 -0.21 -31.30
CA VAL A 112 2.51 -0.20 -30.27
C VAL A 112 3.18 -1.57 -30.18
N VAL A 113 2.40 -2.66 -30.15
CA VAL A 113 2.93 -4.03 -30.12
C VAL A 113 3.77 -4.34 -31.35
N GLN A 114 3.30 -3.95 -32.54
CA GLN A 114 4.03 -4.17 -33.79
C GLN A 114 5.37 -3.43 -33.82
N VAL A 115 5.39 -2.17 -33.36
CA VAL A 115 6.63 -1.38 -33.21
C VAL A 115 7.59 -2.06 -32.23
N LEU A 116 7.09 -2.52 -31.07
CA LEU A 116 7.93 -3.24 -30.09
C LEU A 116 8.53 -4.52 -30.68
N GLN A 117 7.76 -5.30 -31.44
CA GLN A 117 8.26 -6.51 -32.08
C GLN A 117 9.28 -6.22 -33.18
N GLN A 118 9.02 -5.19 -34.01
CA GLN A 118 9.91 -4.76 -35.08
C GLN A 118 11.26 -4.28 -34.52
N GLU A 119 11.24 -3.47 -33.47
CA GLU A 119 12.44 -2.94 -32.83
C GLU A 119 13.26 -4.01 -32.10
N GLU A 120 12.60 -4.96 -31.43
CA GLU A 120 13.31 -6.10 -30.82
C GLU A 120 13.91 -7.04 -31.88
N GLN A 121 13.27 -7.16 -33.04
CA GLN A 121 13.81 -7.92 -34.17
C GLN A 121 15.02 -7.19 -34.80
N ALA A 122 14.93 -5.88 -34.98
CA ALA A 122 16.05 -5.05 -35.46
C ALA A 122 17.26 -5.11 -34.49
N ASP A 123 17.03 -5.07 -33.18
CA ASP A 123 18.08 -5.22 -32.16
C ASP A 123 18.74 -6.62 -32.22
N LYS A 124 17.97 -7.69 -32.50
CA LYS A 124 18.50 -9.06 -32.69
C LYS A 124 19.34 -9.17 -33.96
N GLU A 125 18.85 -8.64 -35.08
CA GLU A 125 19.58 -8.63 -36.36
C GLU A 125 20.89 -7.85 -36.25
N TRP A 126 20.85 -6.70 -35.57
CA TRP A 126 22.04 -5.91 -35.27
C TRP A 126 23.04 -6.70 -34.41
N ALA A 127 22.57 -7.41 -33.37
CA ALA A 127 23.44 -8.21 -32.50
C ALA A 127 24.13 -9.38 -33.20
N LEU A 128 23.53 -9.90 -34.30
CA LEU A 128 24.09 -10.98 -35.10
C LEU A 128 25.05 -10.49 -36.20
N SER A 129 25.08 -9.18 -36.48
CA SER A 129 25.95 -8.59 -37.50
C SER A 129 27.38 -8.46 -36.98
N GLU A 130 28.34 -9.15 -37.59
CA GLU A 130 29.78 -9.08 -37.24
C GLU A 130 30.43 -7.73 -37.60
N THR A 131 29.79 -6.94 -38.48
CA THR A 131 30.24 -5.61 -38.86
C THR A 131 29.70 -4.58 -37.88
N VAL A 132 30.47 -4.26 -36.84
CA VAL A 132 30.21 -3.11 -35.97
C VAL A 132 30.50 -1.84 -36.77
N ALA A 133 29.55 -1.45 -37.63
CA ALA A 133 29.58 -0.16 -38.31
C ALA A 133 29.26 0.94 -37.28
N PRO A 134 30.03 2.04 -37.24
CA PRO A 134 29.75 3.16 -36.32
C PRO A 134 28.58 3.97 -36.89
N GLY A 135 27.35 3.58 -36.57
CA GLY A 135 26.16 4.13 -37.22
C GLY A 135 24.85 4.16 -36.42
N GLY A 136 24.87 4.05 -35.09
CA GLY A 136 23.69 4.28 -34.24
C GLY A 136 23.75 3.58 -32.88
N PRO A 137 23.03 4.07 -31.84
CA PRO A 137 23.04 3.50 -30.49
C PRO A 137 22.13 2.28 -30.38
N ARG A 138 22.33 1.27 -31.25
CA ARG A 138 21.73 -0.06 -31.09
C ARG A 138 22.56 -0.84 -30.06
N PRO A 139 21.94 -1.66 -29.18
CA PRO A 139 20.50 -1.97 -29.13
C PRO A 139 19.68 -0.87 -28.43
N ARG A 140 18.49 -0.56 -28.98
CA ARG A 140 17.59 0.46 -28.42
C ARG A 140 16.76 -0.03 -27.23
N ARG A 141 16.57 -1.36 -27.12
CA ARG A 141 15.89 -2.06 -26.01
C ARG A 141 14.50 -1.50 -25.72
N LEU A 142 13.69 -1.34 -26.76
CA LEU A 142 12.40 -0.68 -26.65
C LEU A 142 11.42 -1.45 -25.73
N LYS A 143 11.53 -2.79 -25.63
CA LYS A 143 10.76 -3.57 -24.64
C LYS A 143 11.09 -3.19 -23.19
N ARG A 144 12.36 -2.88 -22.89
CA ARG A 144 12.75 -2.38 -21.55
C ARG A 144 12.17 -0.99 -21.29
N LYS A 145 12.28 -0.08 -22.27
CA LYS A 145 11.71 1.27 -22.15
C LYS A 145 10.19 1.25 -22.01
N TRP A 146 9.51 0.30 -22.66
CA TRP A 146 8.08 0.08 -22.46
C TRP A 146 7.74 -0.30 -21.03
N ARG A 147 8.50 -1.21 -20.40
CA ARG A 147 8.33 -1.54 -18.97
C ARG A 147 8.51 -0.31 -18.08
N GLU A 148 9.55 0.48 -18.33
CA GLU A 148 9.81 1.73 -17.60
C GLU A 148 8.69 2.76 -17.80
N ALA A 149 8.16 2.87 -19.02
CA ALA A 149 7.04 3.76 -19.32
C ALA A 149 5.73 3.28 -18.65
N VAL A 150 5.51 1.98 -18.51
CA VAL A 150 4.38 1.42 -17.74
C VAL A 150 4.55 1.71 -16.25
N GLU A 151 5.78 1.63 -15.72
CA GLU A 151 6.09 2.02 -14.34
C GLU A 151 5.83 3.51 -14.08
N GLU A 152 6.33 4.39 -14.96
CA GLU A 152 6.07 5.83 -14.88
C GLU A 152 4.57 6.15 -15.05
N ALA A 153 3.88 5.46 -15.96
CA ALA A 153 2.45 5.60 -16.15
C ALA A 153 1.66 5.18 -14.90
N ALA A 154 2.04 4.06 -14.27
CA ALA A 154 1.43 3.59 -13.04
C ALA A 154 1.65 4.62 -11.92
N ASP A 155 2.89 5.07 -11.72
CA ASP A 155 3.22 6.08 -10.72
C ASP A 155 2.43 7.39 -10.94
N GLY A 156 2.35 7.86 -12.19
CA GLY A 156 1.61 9.04 -12.59
C GLY A 156 0.08 8.93 -12.47
N CYS A 157 -0.49 7.72 -12.53
CA CYS A 157 -1.92 7.49 -12.42
C CYS A 157 -2.40 7.35 -10.97
N LEU A 158 -1.52 6.94 -10.06
CA LEU A 158 -1.86 6.86 -8.65
C LEU A 158 -1.87 8.25 -8.00
N PRO A 159 -2.67 8.45 -6.94
CA PRO A 159 -2.63 9.68 -6.14
C PRO A 159 -1.18 10.06 -5.75
N GLN A 160 -0.73 11.23 -6.20
CA GLN A 160 0.68 11.66 -6.12
C GLN A 160 1.07 12.15 -4.73
N ARG A 161 0.25 13.02 -4.15
CA ARG A 161 0.42 13.46 -2.77
C ARG A 161 -0.58 12.73 -1.89
N ALA A 162 -0.08 12.30 -0.74
CA ALA A 162 -0.93 11.94 0.37
C ALA A 162 -1.50 13.24 0.97
N GLU A 163 -2.40 13.89 0.22
CA GLU A 163 -3.23 14.99 0.70
C GLU A 163 -4.34 14.37 1.55
N PHE A 164 -3.97 14.05 2.79
CA PHE A 164 -4.89 13.65 3.85
C PHE A 164 -4.65 14.55 5.05
N THR A 165 -5.73 14.88 5.75
CA THR A 165 -5.64 15.46 7.08
C THR A 165 -5.24 14.35 8.06
N ALA A 166 -4.45 14.67 9.08
CA ALA A 166 -4.11 13.70 10.13
C ALA A 166 -5.39 13.02 10.66
N GLY A 167 -5.36 11.69 10.73
CA GLY A 167 -6.49 10.85 11.11
C GLY A 167 -7.43 10.42 9.98
N GLU A 168 -7.23 10.90 8.73
CA GLU A 168 -8.04 10.53 7.55
C GLU A 168 -7.24 9.79 6.46
N LEU A 169 -6.15 9.09 6.86
CA LEU A 169 -5.35 8.31 5.91
C LEU A 169 -6.16 7.19 5.23
N ASP A 170 -7.16 6.64 5.91
CA ASP A 170 -8.07 5.61 5.39
C ASP A 170 -8.72 6.03 4.05
N LYS A 171 -9.19 7.27 3.94
CA LYS A 171 -9.82 7.80 2.71
C LYS A 171 -8.82 7.86 1.55
N TYR A 172 -7.57 8.21 1.83
CA TYR A 172 -6.52 8.21 0.82
C TYR A 172 -6.18 6.78 0.37
N LEU A 173 -6.03 5.86 1.32
CA LEU A 173 -5.75 4.46 1.06
C LEU A 173 -6.88 3.78 0.27
N ASP A 174 -8.13 4.19 0.49
CA ASP A 174 -9.29 3.73 -0.26
C ASP A 174 -9.25 4.21 -1.72
N ARG A 175 -8.95 5.50 -1.95
CA ARG A 175 -8.75 6.05 -3.31
C ARG A 175 -7.61 5.34 -4.04
N LEU A 176 -6.52 5.05 -3.33
CA LEU A 176 -5.38 4.29 -3.87
C LEU A 176 -5.83 2.89 -4.28
N ARG A 177 -6.54 2.18 -3.41
CA ARG A 177 -7.09 0.84 -3.67
C ARG A 177 -7.98 0.83 -4.92
N VAL A 178 -8.98 1.72 -4.97
CA VAL A 178 -9.93 1.82 -6.08
C VAL A 178 -9.19 2.06 -7.38
N ARG A 179 -8.26 3.03 -7.40
CA ARG A 179 -7.50 3.37 -8.61
C ARG A 179 -6.66 2.20 -9.13
N VAL A 180 -5.95 1.49 -8.23
CA VAL A 180 -5.15 0.32 -8.61
C VAL A 180 -6.03 -0.78 -9.22
N VAL A 181 -7.16 -1.09 -8.58
CA VAL A 181 -8.07 -2.14 -9.05
C VAL A 181 -8.71 -1.78 -10.40
N GLU A 182 -9.14 -0.53 -10.57
CA GLU A 182 -9.71 -0.04 -11.83
C GLU A 182 -8.69 -0.13 -12.98
N ASP A 183 -7.48 0.35 -12.75
CA ASP A 183 -6.44 0.39 -13.77
C ASP A 183 -5.93 -1.02 -14.13
N LEU A 184 -5.75 -1.90 -13.15
CA LEU A 184 -5.41 -3.31 -13.44
C LEU A 184 -6.56 -4.04 -14.13
N GLY A 185 -7.81 -3.73 -13.76
CA GLY A 185 -8.99 -4.23 -14.47
C GLY A 185 -9.08 -3.72 -15.91
N ALA A 186 -8.68 -2.48 -16.17
CA ALA A 186 -8.57 -1.94 -17.53
C ALA A 186 -7.42 -2.60 -18.31
N ALA A 187 -6.25 -2.77 -17.68
CA ALA A 187 -5.11 -3.46 -18.28
C ALA A 187 -5.47 -4.90 -18.68
N ASN A 188 -6.17 -5.64 -17.81
CA ASN A 188 -6.62 -7.00 -18.13
C ASN A 188 -7.55 -7.02 -19.35
N ARG A 189 -8.52 -6.10 -19.42
CA ARG A 189 -9.49 -6.04 -20.52
C ARG A 189 -8.88 -5.59 -21.85
N ASN A 190 -7.99 -4.60 -21.80
CA ASN A 190 -7.54 -3.89 -22.99
C ASN A 190 -6.18 -4.38 -23.51
N VAL A 191 -5.28 -4.83 -22.64
CA VAL A 191 -3.88 -5.09 -22.98
C VAL A 191 -3.63 -6.58 -23.21
N VAL A 192 -4.21 -7.45 -22.38
CA VAL A 192 -3.88 -8.89 -22.36
C VAL A 192 -4.21 -9.59 -23.67
N SER A 193 -5.28 -9.20 -24.35
CA SER A 193 -5.67 -9.80 -25.63
C SER A 193 -4.87 -9.30 -26.84
N ILE A 194 -4.16 -8.17 -26.70
CA ILE A 194 -3.43 -7.51 -27.80
C ILE A 194 -1.94 -7.85 -27.76
N TYR A 195 -1.37 -7.97 -26.56
CA TYR A 195 0.06 -8.24 -26.39
C TYR A 195 0.35 -9.75 -26.46
N PRO A 196 1.46 -10.17 -27.12
CA PRO A 196 1.90 -11.56 -27.11
C PRO A 196 2.26 -12.04 -25.69
N GLU A 197 2.10 -13.34 -25.44
CA GLU A 197 2.36 -13.95 -24.13
C GLU A 197 3.81 -13.74 -23.63
N GLU A 198 4.78 -13.64 -24.55
CA GLU A 198 6.19 -13.37 -24.25
C GLU A 198 6.46 -12.03 -23.55
N PHE A 199 5.50 -11.09 -23.63
CA PHE A 199 5.59 -9.80 -22.95
C PHE A 199 5.05 -9.87 -21.52
N GLN A 200 4.27 -10.92 -21.19
CA GLN A 200 3.55 -11.07 -19.93
C GLN A 200 2.92 -9.73 -19.49
N PRO A 201 2.10 -9.10 -20.36
CA PRO A 201 1.67 -7.72 -20.18
C PRO A 201 1.07 -7.49 -18.81
N PHE A 202 0.14 -8.36 -18.40
CA PHE A 202 -0.53 -8.25 -17.12
C PHE A 202 0.43 -8.24 -15.92
N GLN A 203 1.46 -9.09 -15.97
CA GLN A 203 2.49 -9.19 -14.93
C GLN A 203 3.27 -7.87 -14.82
N VAL A 204 3.62 -7.26 -15.95
CA VAL A 204 4.34 -5.97 -15.98
C VAL A 204 3.50 -4.86 -15.34
N TYR A 205 2.23 -4.74 -15.73
CA TYR A 205 1.33 -3.74 -15.12
C TYR A 205 1.17 -4.01 -13.62
N LEU A 206 0.96 -5.26 -13.20
CA LEU A 206 0.82 -5.60 -11.80
C LEU A 206 2.06 -5.21 -10.98
N GLU A 207 3.26 -5.55 -11.45
CA GLU A 207 4.52 -5.17 -10.82
C GLU A 207 4.70 -3.65 -10.72
N SER A 208 4.43 -2.93 -11.82
CA SER A 208 4.50 -1.47 -11.86
C SER A 208 3.54 -0.80 -10.88
N TYR A 209 2.28 -1.23 -10.81
CA TYR A 209 1.30 -0.70 -9.86
C TYR A 209 1.62 -1.09 -8.41
N HIS A 210 2.14 -2.30 -8.20
CA HIS A 210 2.60 -2.76 -6.88
C HIS A 210 3.76 -1.90 -6.38
N GLN A 211 4.77 -1.66 -7.21
CA GLN A 211 5.93 -0.84 -6.86
C GLN A 211 5.55 0.63 -6.60
N ALA A 212 4.66 1.19 -7.43
CA ALA A 212 4.16 2.54 -7.22
C ALA A 212 3.39 2.65 -5.90
N ALA A 213 2.50 1.69 -5.59
CA ALA A 213 1.80 1.63 -4.31
C ALA A 213 2.77 1.49 -3.13
N ALA A 214 3.75 0.59 -3.21
CA ALA A 214 4.81 0.44 -2.19
C ALA A 214 5.56 1.75 -1.94
N GLY A 215 5.93 2.47 -3.01
CA GLY A 215 6.55 3.78 -2.92
C GLY A 215 5.69 4.81 -2.18
N ARG A 216 4.37 4.84 -2.43
CA ARG A 216 3.44 5.73 -1.72
C ARG A 216 3.33 5.38 -0.24
N LEU A 217 3.20 4.10 0.09
CA LEU A 217 3.09 3.65 1.49
C LEU A 217 4.38 3.92 2.26
N LYS A 218 5.54 3.73 1.63
CA LYS A 218 6.83 4.05 2.24
C LYS A 218 6.94 5.54 2.56
N ALA A 219 6.60 6.40 1.60
CA ALA A 219 6.59 7.85 1.82
C ALA A 219 5.64 8.29 2.94
N ILE A 220 4.52 7.58 3.14
CA ILE A 220 3.58 7.82 4.24
C ILE A 220 4.18 7.33 5.57
N ALA A 221 4.77 6.13 5.60
CA ALA A 221 5.38 5.53 6.78
C ALA A 221 6.63 6.28 7.28
N ASP A 222 7.28 7.05 6.42
CA ASP A 222 8.41 7.91 6.79
C ASP A 222 7.97 9.15 7.60
N ASN A 223 6.69 9.51 7.56
CA ASN A 223 6.13 10.63 8.33
C ASN A 223 5.74 10.23 9.75
N GLN A 224 5.52 11.23 10.60
CA GLN A 224 4.89 11.03 11.91
C GLN A 224 3.38 10.84 11.70
N LEU A 225 2.86 9.69 12.09
CA LEU A 225 1.46 9.31 11.91
C LEU A 225 0.74 9.26 13.26
N GLU A 226 -0.54 9.65 13.25
CA GLU A 226 -1.41 9.43 14.41
C GLU A 226 -1.77 7.95 14.55
N ILE A 227 -2.15 7.53 15.76
CA ILE A 227 -2.52 6.13 16.03
C ILE A 227 -3.62 5.61 15.09
N THR A 228 -4.58 6.46 14.74
CA THR A 228 -5.67 6.16 13.80
C THR A 228 -5.15 5.88 12.40
N ASP A 229 -4.17 6.64 11.93
CA ASP A 229 -3.53 6.47 10.64
C ASP A 229 -2.61 5.25 10.64
N ILE A 230 -1.87 5.01 11.72
CA ILE A 230 -1.03 3.80 11.89
C ILE A 230 -1.90 2.54 11.77
N TYR A 231 -3.04 2.49 12.47
CA TYR A 231 -3.95 1.36 12.33
C TYR A 231 -4.49 1.20 10.90
N SER A 232 -4.83 2.30 10.23
CA SER A 232 -5.34 2.26 8.86
C SER A 232 -4.28 1.75 7.88
N LEU A 233 -3.02 2.17 8.05
CA LEU A 233 -1.89 1.70 7.25
C LEU A 233 -1.58 0.22 7.50
N LEU A 234 -1.54 -0.21 8.76
CA LEU A 234 -1.30 -1.61 9.12
C LEU A 234 -2.43 -2.53 8.64
N ASP A 235 -3.69 -2.12 8.76
CA ASP A 235 -4.83 -2.86 8.20
C ASP A 235 -4.72 -2.99 6.68
N TRP A 236 -4.29 -1.91 6.02
CA TRP A 236 -4.15 -1.93 4.57
C TRP A 236 -3.10 -2.92 4.09
N LEU A 237 -1.96 -2.98 4.79
CA LEU A 237 -0.85 -3.90 4.48
C LEU A 237 -1.23 -5.37 4.72
N HIS A 238 -1.83 -5.68 5.87
CA HIS A 238 -2.11 -7.06 6.26
C HIS A 238 -3.35 -7.62 5.56
N ASN A 239 -4.40 -6.79 5.43
CA ASN A 239 -5.73 -7.25 5.02
C ASN A 239 -6.14 -6.71 3.66
N ILE A 240 -6.27 -5.38 3.52
CA ILE A 240 -6.93 -4.75 2.36
C ILE A 240 -6.18 -5.04 1.06
N TYR A 241 -4.85 -4.94 1.04
CA TYR A 241 -4.09 -5.15 -0.19
C TYR A 241 -4.24 -6.57 -0.73
N ASN A 242 -4.06 -7.57 0.13
CA ASN A 242 -4.14 -8.98 -0.29
C ASN A 242 -5.57 -9.38 -0.65
N ARG A 243 -6.56 -8.93 0.14
CA ARG A 243 -7.96 -9.32 -0.02
C ARG A 243 -8.65 -8.54 -1.14
N ASP A 244 -8.54 -7.21 -1.11
CA ASP A 244 -9.36 -6.34 -1.95
C ASP A 244 -8.64 -5.90 -3.24
N VAL A 245 -7.31 -5.75 -3.22
CA VAL A 245 -6.55 -5.43 -4.45
C VAL A 245 -6.19 -6.72 -5.19
N LEU A 246 -5.28 -7.52 -4.61
CA LEU A 246 -4.79 -8.73 -5.26
C LEU A 246 -5.87 -9.80 -5.40
N GLY A 247 -6.78 -9.91 -4.41
CA GLY A 247 -7.89 -10.86 -4.48
C GLY A 247 -8.86 -10.54 -5.62
N THR A 248 -9.27 -9.27 -5.78
CA THR A 248 -10.17 -8.85 -6.88
C THR A 248 -9.51 -9.08 -8.24
N VAL A 249 -8.24 -8.70 -8.37
CA VAL A 249 -7.50 -8.85 -9.62
C VAL A 249 -7.34 -10.33 -10.00
N ALA A 250 -7.07 -11.20 -9.01
CA ALA A 250 -6.87 -12.64 -9.22
C ALA A 250 -8.11 -13.37 -9.71
N ILE A 251 -9.32 -12.82 -9.50
CA ILE A 251 -10.56 -13.36 -10.06
C ILE A 251 -10.57 -13.21 -11.59
N THR A 252 -9.98 -12.13 -12.10
CA THR A 252 -10.08 -11.77 -13.52
C THR A 252 -8.89 -12.24 -14.37
N CYS A 253 -7.72 -12.42 -13.77
CA CYS A 253 -6.51 -12.82 -14.46
C CYS A 253 -5.59 -13.65 -13.55
N ALA A 254 -4.99 -14.70 -14.09
CA ALA A 254 -3.96 -15.46 -13.38
C ALA A 254 -2.60 -14.74 -13.50
N PHE A 255 -1.91 -14.58 -12.39
CA PHE A 255 -0.59 -13.92 -12.33
C PHE A 255 0.31 -14.57 -11.28
N SER A 256 1.63 -14.32 -11.40
CA SER A 256 2.60 -14.81 -10.44
C SER A 256 2.77 -13.82 -9.29
N ARG A 257 2.72 -14.32 -8.07
CA ARG A 257 3.04 -13.54 -6.85
C ARG A 257 4.52 -13.56 -6.49
N ALA A 258 5.31 -14.45 -7.09
CA ALA A 258 6.73 -14.61 -6.78
C ALA A 258 7.58 -13.33 -6.95
N PRO A 259 7.34 -12.46 -7.96
CA PRO A 259 8.13 -11.24 -8.12
C PRO A 259 7.63 -10.06 -7.28
N LEU A 260 6.49 -10.21 -6.58
CA LEU A 260 5.96 -9.15 -5.72
C LEU A 260 6.72 -9.14 -4.40
N CYS A 261 7.53 -8.11 -4.20
CA CYS A 261 8.20 -7.89 -2.93
C CYS A 261 7.19 -7.47 -1.84
N PRO A 262 7.57 -7.50 -0.55
CA PRO A 262 6.76 -6.88 0.49
C PRO A 262 6.56 -5.39 0.20
N LEU A 263 5.33 -4.89 0.33
CA LEU A 263 4.99 -3.48 0.11
C LEU A 263 5.79 -2.52 0.98
N LEU A 264 6.10 -2.95 2.21
CA LEU A 264 6.99 -2.26 3.12
C LEU A 264 8.07 -3.21 3.64
N PRO A 265 9.29 -2.72 3.88
CA PRO A 265 10.32 -3.49 4.60
C PRO A 265 9.83 -3.90 5.99
N SER A 266 10.23 -5.08 6.46
CA SER A 266 9.86 -5.57 7.80
C SER A 266 10.27 -4.58 8.90
N GLU A 267 11.44 -3.95 8.77
CA GLU A 267 11.91 -2.93 9.72
C GLU A 267 10.96 -1.73 9.84
N THR A 268 10.36 -1.31 8.73
CA THR A 268 9.39 -0.21 8.70
C THR A 268 8.07 -0.64 9.36
N VAL A 269 7.63 -1.88 9.12
CA VAL A 269 6.43 -2.44 9.75
C VAL A 269 6.63 -2.58 11.26
N ASP A 270 7.77 -3.12 11.69
CA ASP A 270 8.11 -3.27 13.11
C ASP A 270 8.14 -1.90 13.84
N LYS A 271 8.67 -0.87 13.17
CA LYS A 271 8.65 0.51 13.66
C LYS A 271 7.22 1.02 13.80
N LEU A 272 6.37 0.85 12.79
CA LEU A 272 4.95 1.26 12.85
C LEU A 272 4.19 0.54 13.98
N GLU A 273 4.43 -0.76 14.16
CA GLU A 273 3.84 -1.51 15.28
C GLU A 273 4.33 -0.99 16.64
N LEU A 274 5.62 -0.63 16.75
CA LEU A 274 6.17 -0.06 17.98
C LEU A 274 5.59 1.33 18.27
N ASP A 275 5.47 2.18 17.25
CA ASP A 275 4.87 3.52 17.36
C ASP A 275 3.38 3.43 17.75
N CYS A 276 2.66 2.44 17.20
CA CYS A 276 1.31 2.10 17.63
C CYS A 276 1.27 1.77 19.12
N LEU A 277 2.14 0.87 19.60
CA LEU A 277 2.16 0.45 21.00
C LEU A 277 2.53 1.59 21.95
N ASN A 278 3.49 2.43 21.57
CA ASN A 278 3.86 3.61 22.34
C ASN A 278 2.69 4.58 22.43
N SER A 279 1.97 4.80 21.33
CA SER A 279 0.78 5.66 21.28
C SER A 279 -0.35 5.11 22.14
N VAL A 280 -0.65 3.81 22.05
CA VAL A 280 -1.64 3.14 22.92
C VAL A 280 -1.24 3.28 24.38
N ARG A 281 0.03 3.03 24.72
CA ARG A 281 0.51 3.13 26.11
C ARG A 281 0.25 4.52 26.68
N VAL A 282 0.66 5.57 25.96
CA VAL A 282 0.48 6.97 26.39
C VAL A 282 -1.01 7.30 26.50
N LYS A 283 -1.82 6.90 25.52
CA LYS A 283 -3.27 7.13 25.52
C LYS A 283 -3.94 6.46 26.71
N VAL A 284 -3.68 5.17 26.92
CA VAL A 284 -4.24 4.41 28.05
C VAL A 284 -3.81 5.02 29.39
N THR A 285 -2.52 5.30 29.59
CA THR A 285 -2.07 5.86 30.87
C THR A 285 -2.66 7.24 31.13
N THR A 286 -2.70 8.12 30.13
CA THR A 286 -3.22 9.48 30.28
C THR A 286 -4.74 9.52 30.45
N GLU A 287 -5.50 8.82 29.60
CA GLU A 287 -6.97 8.77 29.69
C GLU A 287 -7.43 8.13 30.99
N LEU A 288 -6.84 6.99 31.40
CA LEU A 288 -7.25 6.34 32.64
C LEU A 288 -6.89 7.17 33.88
N SER A 289 -5.76 7.88 33.86
CA SER A 289 -5.38 8.78 34.96
C SER A 289 -6.34 9.98 35.05
N GLN A 290 -6.67 10.61 33.93
CA GLN A 290 -7.63 11.73 33.88
C GLN A 290 -9.02 11.30 34.34
N LEU A 291 -9.50 10.14 33.86
CA LEU A 291 -10.78 9.58 34.29
C LEU A 291 -10.81 9.34 35.81
N LEU A 292 -9.69 8.87 36.38
CA LEU A 292 -9.56 8.68 37.82
C LEU A 292 -9.54 10.00 38.59
N ASP A 293 -8.83 11.02 38.09
CA ASP A 293 -8.79 12.36 38.69
C ASP A 293 -10.18 13.04 38.70
N GLU A 294 -10.94 12.89 37.61
CA GLU A 294 -12.31 13.40 37.49
C GLU A 294 -13.28 12.67 38.43
N GLU A 295 -13.10 11.36 38.58
CA GLU A 295 -13.88 10.54 39.51
C GLU A 295 -13.55 10.90 40.96
N GLU A 296 -12.28 11.11 41.32
CA GLU A 296 -11.86 11.56 42.65
C GLU A 296 -12.47 12.92 43.03
N LYS A 297 -12.52 13.88 42.10
CA LYS A 297 -13.18 15.18 42.35
C LYS A 297 -14.66 14.99 42.67
N ARG A 298 -15.35 14.13 41.90
CA ARG A 298 -16.77 13.81 42.16
C ARG A 298 -16.99 13.20 43.54
N TRP A 299 -16.02 12.45 44.09
CA TRP A 299 -16.08 11.92 45.45
C TRP A 299 -16.23 12.99 46.53
N THR A 300 -15.62 14.16 46.29
CA THR A 300 -15.58 15.28 47.23
C THR A 300 -16.73 16.28 47.02
N GLU A 301 -17.23 16.41 45.79
CA GLU A 301 -18.26 17.40 45.42
C GLU A 301 -19.71 16.90 45.58
N THR A 302 -19.95 15.59 45.40
CA THR A 302 -21.32 15.06 45.31
C THR A 302 -21.91 14.80 46.70
N GLN A 303 -22.97 15.55 47.07
CA GLN A 303 -23.65 15.48 48.37
C GLN A 303 -24.88 14.55 48.41
N SER A 304 -25.42 14.12 47.26
CA SER A 304 -26.61 13.25 47.19
C SER A 304 -26.23 11.75 47.19
N VAL A 305 -26.89 10.99 48.07
CA VAL A 305 -26.66 9.55 48.32
C VAL A 305 -27.28 8.67 47.21
N GLU A 306 -28.30 9.16 46.51
CA GLU A 306 -29.10 8.37 45.54
C GLU A 306 -28.48 8.28 44.12
N GLU A 307 -27.46 9.09 43.79
CA GLU A 307 -26.87 9.17 42.44
C GLU A 307 -25.50 8.46 42.29
N TYR A 308 -25.01 7.80 43.35
CA TYR A 308 -23.69 7.16 43.35
C TYR A 308 -23.66 5.80 42.61
N GLN A 309 -23.81 5.83 41.30
CA GLN A 309 -23.33 4.74 40.44
C GLN A 309 -21.96 5.09 39.90
N ILE A 310 -20.91 4.47 40.45
CA ILE A 310 -19.57 4.57 39.89
C ILE A 310 -19.54 3.76 38.59
N ALA A 311 -19.88 4.43 37.49
CA ALA A 311 -19.76 3.88 36.14
C ALA A 311 -18.31 3.78 35.64
N LEU A 312 -17.33 4.17 36.48
CA LEU A 312 -15.90 4.18 36.18
C LEU A 312 -15.43 2.87 35.56
N SER A 313 -15.81 1.72 36.12
CA SER A 313 -15.38 0.42 35.61
C SER A 313 -15.87 0.14 34.20
N LYS A 314 -17.13 0.46 33.90
CA LYS A 314 -17.67 0.37 32.55
C LYS A 314 -16.95 1.31 31.58
N THR A 315 -16.71 2.55 31.99
CA THR A 315 -16.00 3.54 31.16
C THR A 315 -14.57 3.10 30.87
N VAL A 316 -13.82 2.65 31.87
CA VAL A 316 -12.44 2.14 31.73
C VAL A 316 -12.41 0.96 30.76
N ILE A 317 -13.29 -0.04 30.93
CA ILE A 317 -13.37 -1.20 30.05
C ILE A 317 -13.67 -0.76 28.61
N GLN A 318 -14.62 0.14 28.42
CA GLN A 318 -14.97 0.67 27.09
C GLN A 318 -13.79 1.39 26.43
N ARG A 319 -13.00 2.18 27.18
CA ARG A 319 -11.81 2.86 26.62
C ARG A 319 -10.74 1.87 26.16
N LEU A 320 -10.51 0.81 26.92
CA LEU A 320 -9.55 -0.23 26.56
C LEU A 320 -10.01 -1.05 25.35
N GLN A 321 -11.31 -1.34 25.24
CA GLN A 321 -11.87 -2.18 24.17
C GLN A 321 -11.61 -1.63 22.77
N VAL A 322 -11.64 -0.31 22.59
CA VAL A 322 -11.48 0.32 21.27
C VAL A 322 -10.17 -0.10 20.59
N ASP A 323 -9.04 0.02 21.31
CA ASP A 323 -7.72 -0.29 20.75
C ASP A 323 -7.47 -1.82 20.70
N LEU A 324 -8.09 -2.60 21.60
CA LEU A 324 -8.05 -4.06 21.59
C LEU A 324 -8.73 -4.67 20.36
N GLU A 325 -9.96 -4.24 20.07
CA GLU A 325 -10.73 -4.74 18.92
C GLU A 325 -10.06 -4.35 17.61
N ARG A 326 -9.63 -3.08 17.50
CA ARG A 326 -8.99 -2.57 16.30
C ARG A 326 -7.66 -3.26 15.99
N SER A 327 -6.83 -3.49 17.01
CA SER A 327 -5.55 -4.19 16.82
C SER A 327 -5.72 -5.68 16.51
N ALA A 328 -6.70 -6.35 17.12
CA ALA A 328 -7.00 -7.75 16.87
C ALA A 328 -7.55 -8.00 15.45
N ALA A 329 -8.29 -7.05 14.88
CA ALA A 329 -8.79 -7.12 13.51
C ALA A 329 -7.67 -7.05 12.46
N ILE A 330 -6.55 -6.38 12.78
CA ILE A 330 -5.43 -6.19 11.85
C ILE A 330 -4.53 -7.43 11.81
N ASN A 331 -3.97 -7.79 12.97
CA ASN A 331 -3.03 -8.91 13.08
C ASN A 331 -3.06 -9.45 14.51
N ARG A 332 -3.10 -10.78 14.64
CA ARG A 332 -3.08 -11.48 15.94
C ARG A 332 -1.88 -11.10 16.80
N SER A 333 -0.69 -10.92 16.20
CA SER A 333 0.52 -10.51 16.90
C SER A 333 0.37 -9.13 17.54
N LEU A 334 -0.08 -8.15 16.73
CA LEU A 334 -0.32 -6.79 17.19
C LEU A 334 -1.39 -6.75 18.28
N GLY A 335 -2.51 -7.47 18.09
CA GLY A 335 -3.57 -7.58 19.09
C GLY A 335 -3.08 -8.10 20.44
N SER A 336 -2.21 -9.13 20.44
CA SER A 336 -1.60 -9.65 21.67
C SER A 336 -0.72 -8.60 22.39
N ARG A 337 0.12 -7.88 21.63
CA ARG A 337 1.01 -6.84 22.18
C ARG A 337 0.23 -5.64 22.73
N VAL A 338 -0.82 -5.21 22.03
CA VAL A 338 -1.72 -4.13 22.46
C VAL A 338 -2.50 -4.56 23.71
N ALA A 339 -2.95 -5.81 23.77
CA ALA A 339 -3.60 -6.35 24.96
C ALA A 339 -2.67 -6.34 26.18
N GLN A 340 -1.43 -6.79 26.03
CA GLN A 340 -0.44 -6.72 27.10
C GLN A 340 -0.19 -5.27 27.56
N CYS A 341 -0.04 -4.34 26.62
CA CYS A 341 0.14 -2.92 26.93
C CYS A 341 -1.06 -2.34 27.70
N SER A 342 -2.28 -2.69 27.29
CA SER A 342 -3.53 -2.24 27.91
C SER A 342 -3.71 -2.82 29.31
N LEU A 343 -3.33 -4.09 29.52
CA LEU A 343 -3.36 -4.72 30.84
C LEU A 343 -2.37 -4.09 31.82
N ASN A 344 -1.19 -3.70 31.36
CA ASN A 344 -0.23 -2.96 32.19
C ASN A 344 -0.81 -1.60 32.61
N GLY A 345 -1.39 -0.85 31.68
CA GLY A 345 -2.06 0.42 32.00
C GLY A 345 -3.26 0.25 32.95
N LEU A 346 -4.02 -0.84 32.81
CA LEU A 346 -5.09 -1.18 33.75
C LEU A 346 -4.55 -1.50 35.14
N ALA A 347 -3.43 -2.22 35.25
CA ALA A 347 -2.79 -2.51 36.54
C ALA A 347 -2.35 -1.22 37.24
N ASP A 348 -1.73 -0.29 36.51
CA ASP A 348 -1.33 1.02 37.02
C ASP A 348 -2.55 1.84 37.49
N PHE A 349 -3.63 1.84 36.69
CA PHE A 349 -4.89 2.49 37.06
C PHE A 349 -5.48 1.91 38.35
N LEU A 350 -5.53 0.58 38.49
CA LEU A 350 -6.07 -0.08 39.68
C LEU A 350 -5.24 0.23 40.92
N TYR A 351 -3.91 0.31 40.77
CA TYR A 351 -3.02 0.72 41.86
C TYR A 351 -3.30 2.16 42.30
N SER A 352 -3.42 3.10 41.37
CA SER A 352 -3.77 4.50 41.65
C SER A 352 -5.16 4.63 42.25
N PHE A 353 -6.14 3.88 41.76
CA PHE A 353 -7.50 3.84 42.31
C PHE A 353 -7.48 3.37 43.76
N GLN A 354 -6.75 2.29 44.06
CA GLN A 354 -6.58 1.80 45.43
C GLN A 354 -6.03 2.91 46.34
N ARG A 355 -4.96 3.57 45.92
CA ARG A 355 -4.29 4.62 46.70
C ARG A 355 -5.19 5.81 46.99
N LYS A 356 -5.97 6.26 46.01
CA LYS A 356 -6.90 7.38 46.22
C LYS A 356 -8.06 7.01 47.14
N VAL A 357 -8.57 5.78 47.05
CA VAL A 357 -9.58 5.28 47.98
C VAL A 357 -9.03 5.18 49.40
N GLU A 358 -7.80 4.68 49.58
CA GLU A 358 -7.10 4.66 50.89
C GLU A 358 -7.00 6.09 51.48
N MET A 359 -6.54 7.06 50.69
CA MET A 359 -6.45 8.47 51.12
C MET A 359 -7.82 9.06 51.48
N PHE A 360 -8.88 8.71 50.75
CA PHE A 360 -10.24 9.13 51.08
C PHE A 360 -10.68 8.60 52.45
N HIS A 361 -10.40 7.33 52.76
CA HIS A 361 -10.72 6.76 54.08
C HIS A 361 -9.92 7.42 55.22
N GLU A 362 -8.63 7.67 55.03
CA GLU A 362 -7.78 8.36 56.01
C GLU A 362 -8.25 9.80 56.27
N GLY A 363 -8.65 10.53 55.21
CA GLY A 363 -9.15 11.89 55.31
C GLY A 363 -10.48 12.02 56.06
N VAL A 364 -11.36 11.02 55.96
CA VAL A 364 -12.64 11.01 56.69
C VAL A 364 -12.46 10.65 58.16
N GLN A 365 -11.52 9.76 58.50
CA GLN A 365 -11.24 9.38 59.90
C GLN A 365 -10.60 10.50 60.73
N SER A 366 -10.00 11.50 60.09
CA SER A 366 -9.25 12.59 60.73
C SER A 366 -10.02 13.92 60.86
N GLY A 367 -11.26 14.01 60.35
CA GLY A 367 -12.12 15.21 60.42
C GLY A 367 -13.16 15.20 61.57
N PRO A 368 -13.63 16.37 62.04
CA PRO A 368 -14.65 16.45 63.10
C PRO A 368 -15.97 15.84 62.61
N SER A 369 -16.35 14.76 63.28
CA SER A 369 -17.41 13.83 62.91
C SER A 369 -18.73 14.24 63.56
N GLU A 370 -19.81 14.31 62.77
CA GLU A 370 -21.15 13.82 63.15
C GLU A 370 -22.18 13.93 62.00
N ASP A 371 -21.98 14.79 60.99
CA ASP A 371 -23.02 15.07 59.96
C ASP A 371 -22.88 14.33 58.61
N ASN A 372 -21.82 13.53 58.37
CA ASN A 372 -21.53 12.96 57.03
C ASN A 372 -21.36 11.42 56.98
N GLN A 373 -21.87 10.71 57.99
CA GLN A 373 -21.68 9.27 58.16
C GLN A 373 -22.46 8.45 57.10
N ASP A 374 -23.64 8.91 56.71
CA ASP A 374 -24.52 8.24 55.73
C ASP A 374 -23.95 8.29 54.30
N GLY A 375 -23.36 9.44 53.92
CA GLY A 375 -22.65 9.60 52.65
C GLY A 375 -21.33 8.82 52.58
N TYR A 376 -20.68 8.52 53.72
CA TYR A 376 -19.45 7.73 53.75
C TYR A 376 -19.70 6.25 53.45
N VAL A 377 -20.73 5.65 54.06
CA VAL A 377 -21.08 4.23 53.85
C VAL A 377 -21.47 4.01 52.39
N THR A 378 -22.33 4.87 51.83
CA THR A 378 -22.77 4.76 50.43
C THR A 378 -21.61 4.90 49.44
N ARG A 379 -20.67 5.83 49.67
CA ARG A 379 -19.45 5.97 48.83
C ARG A 379 -18.56 4.73 48.92
N THR A 380 -18.40 4.17 50.12
CA THR A 380 -17.61 2.93 50.32
C THR A 380 -18.24 1.75 49.58
N ILE A 381 -19.56 1.60 49.64
CA ILE A 381 -20.30 0.57 48.88
C ILE A 381 -20.11 0.78 47.38
N ALA A 382 -20.15 2.04 46.91
CA ALA A 382 -19.95 2.36 45.50
C ALA A 382 -18.54 1.99 45.00
N PHE A 383 -17.48 2.26 45.80
CA PHE A 383 -16.11 1.84 45.47
C PHE A 383 -15.99 0.31 45.36
N VAL A 384 -16.59 -0.41 46.30
CA VAL A 384 -16.63 -1.87 46.27
C VAL A 384 -17.36 -2.37 45.03
N ASN A 385 -18.50 -1.78 44.69
CA ASN A 385 -19.31 -2.15 43.53
C ASN A 385 -18.65 -1.78 42.18
N CYS A 386 -17.64 -0.91 42.18
CA CYS A 386 -16.85 -0.60 40.99
C CYS A 386 -15.88 -1.75 40.61
N CYS A 387 -15.46 -2.59 41.57
CA CYS A 387 -14.46 -3.63 41.37
C CYS A 387 -14.93 -4.87 40.56
N PRO A 388 -16.15 -5.42 40.76
CA PRO A 388 -16.60 -6.65 40.10
C PRO A 388 -16.52 -6.64 38.56
N PRO A 389 -16.87 -5.57 37.84
CA PRO A 389 -16.76 -5.56 36.37
C PRO A 389 -15.34 -5.73 35.84
N PHE A 390 -14.31 -5.36 36.61
CA PHE A 390 -12.92 -5.63 36.22
C PHE A 390 -12.51 -7.10 36.40
N ARG A 391 -13.23 -7.84 37.25
CA ARG A 391 -13.03 -9.28 37.48
C ARG A 391 -13.91 -10.14 36.59
N TYR A 392 -15.14 -9.72 36.37
CA TYR A 392 -16.09 -10.42 35.52
C TYR A 392 -15.79 -10.05 34.07
N ASN A 393 -14.97 -10.86 33.45
CA ASN A 393 -14.69 -10.79 32.02
C ASN A 393 -16.03 -11.00 31.27
N PRO A 394 -16.61 -10.03 30.54
CA PRO A 394 -17.64 -10.34 29.55
C PRO A 394 -17.07 -11.18 28.39
N HIS A 395 -15.75 -11.43 28.37
CA HIS A 395 -15.02 -12.11 27.31
C HIS A 395 -14.94 -13.64 27.41
N THR A 396 -15.80 -14.30 28.17
CA THR A 396 -15.96 -15.78 28.05
C THR A 396 -16.41 -16.20 26.64
N GLU A 397 -16.85 -15.26 25.79
CA GLU A 397 -17.10 -15.50 24.36
C GLU A 397 -15.88 -15.22 23.45
N LEU A 398 -14.90 -14.42 23.88
CA LEU A 398 -13.74 -14.06 23.04
C LEU A 398 -12.56 -15.04 23.14
N GLN A 399 -12.51 -15.91 24.16
CA GLN A 399 -11.60 -17.07 24.17
C GLN A 399 -12.10 -18.26 23.30
N GLY A 400 -13.40 -18.33 22.99
CA GLY A 400 -13.98 -19.41 22.18
C GLY A 400 -13.51 -19.44 20.72
N SER A 401 -13.11 -18.28 20.17
CA SER A 401 -12.68 -18.16 18.77
C SER A 401 -11.15 -18.14 18.58
N VAL A 402 -10.37 -17.98 19.64
CA VAL A 402 -8.90 -17.84 19.54
C VAL A 402 -8.16 -19.13 19.92
N CYS A 403 -8.84 -20.10 20.55
CA CYS A 403 -8.27 -21.40 20.94
C CYS A 403 -9.07 -22.63 20.48
N SER A 404 -9.90 -22.53 19.44
CA SER A 404 -10.55 -23.72 18.83
C SER A 404 -9.73 -24.22 17.63
N GLY A 405 -8.53 -24.70 17.92
CA GLY A 405 -7.65 -25.30 16.92
C GLY A 405 -6.47 -25.98 17.60
N SER A 406 -6.63 -27.27 17.88
CA SER A 406 -5.65 -28.14 18.57
C SER A 406 -5.68 -28.08 20.10
N LEU A 407 -6.57 -28.87 20.69
CA LEU A 407 -6.21 -29.93 21.66
C LEU A 407 -7.48 -30.73 21.98
N ARG A 408 -7.87 -31.61 21.06
CA ARG A 408 -8.45 -32.89 21.49
C ARG A 408 -7.26 -33.74 21.89
N VAL A 409 -7.25 -34.27 23.10
CA VAL A 409 -6.70 -35.59 23.50
C VAL A 409 -6.69 -35.64 25.03
N SER A 410 -7.61 -36.46 25.53
CA SER A 410 -7.50 -37.39 26.67
C SER A 410 -6.60 -37.05 27.86
N ASN A 411 -7.21 -37.19 29.04
CA ASN A 411 -6.65 -37.79 30.25
C ASN A 411 -5.31 -38.50 30.02
N VAL A 412 -4.22 -38.01 30.64
CA VAL A 412 -3.23 -38.78 31.41
C VAL A 412 -2.42 -37.76 32.23
N GLU A 413 -2.20 -38.09 33.49
CA GLU A 413 -1.34 -37.42 34.47
C GLU A 413 0.11 -37.33 33.98
N ASP A 414 0.70 -36.13 33.91
CA ASP A 414 2.00 -35.80 34.50
C ASP A 414 2.45 -34.34 34.22
N PRO A 415 3.25 -33.72 35.11
CA PRO A 415 3.56 -32.29 35.10
C PRO A 415 4.84 -31.97 34.30
N MET A 416 5.09 -30.67 34.10
CA MET A 416 6.33 -30.08 33.53
C MET A 416 6.51 -30.16 32.01
N ARG A 417 5.77 -29.31 31.30
CA ARG A 417 6.30 -28.48 30.19
C ARG A 417 5.32 -27.36 29.87
N THR A 418 5.40 -26.27 30.63
CA THR A 418 4.77 -25.00 30.22
C THR A 418 5.76 -24.24 29.36
N GLU A 419 5.55 -24.26 28.05
CA GLU A 419 5.96 -23.16 27.20
C GLU A 419 5.28 -21.90 27.75
N HIS A 420 6.08 -21.01 28.32
CA HIS A 420 5.61 -19.79 28.94
C HIS A 420 4.99 -18.89 27.87
N CYS A 421 3.65 -18.86 27.84
CA CYS A 421 2.91 -17.79 27.20
C CYS A 421 3.16 -16.50 28.01
N SER A 422 3.86 -15.53 27.42
CA SER A 422 4.26 -14.26 28.07
C SER A 422 3.08 -13.40 28.56
N CYS A 423 1.83 -13.80 28.30
CA CYS A 423 0.63 -13.21 28.91
C CYS A 423 0.45 -13.55 30.39
N SER A 424 1.03 -14.66 30.89
CA SER A 424 0.79 -15.16 32.26
C SER A 424 1.29 -14.23 33.37
N SER A 425 2.36 -13.46 33.13
CA SER A 425 2.95 -12.57 34.13
C SER A 425 2.04 -11.39 34.49
N GLY A 426 1.45 -10.71 33.49
CA GLY A 426 0.55 -9.57 33.73
C GLY A 426 -0.75 -9.96 34.45
N PHE A 427 -1.28 -11.15 34.17
CA PHE A 427 -2.46 -11.67 34.88
C PHE A 427 -2.15 -12.01 36.35
N SER A 428 -0.93 -12.46 36.67
CA SER A 428 -0.52 -12.73 38.06
C SER A 428 -0.46 -11.46 38.90
N ASP A 429 0.02 -10.36 38.32
CA ASP A 429 0.13 -9.08 39.03
C ASP A 429 -1.25 -8.44 39.26
N LEU A 430 -2.12 -8.46 38.24
CA LEU A 430 -3.53 -8.07 38.39
C LEU A 430 -4.24 -8.93 39.46
N TYR A 431 -4.03 -10.24 39.44
CA TYR A 431 -4.63 -11.15 40.43
C TYR A 431 -4.14 -10.86 41.86
N ARG A 432 -2.86 -10.53 42.05
CA ARG A 432 -2.31 -10.12 43.35
C ARG A 432 -2.87 -8.78 43.82
N LEU A 433 -3.01 -7.81 42.92
CA LEU A 433 -3.61 -6.50 43.20
C LEU A 433 -5.09 -6.66 43.58
N PHE A 434 -5.86 -7.47 42.85
CA PHE A 434 -7.23 -7.80 43.22
C PHE A 434 -7.33 -8.57 44.54
N LYS A 435 -6.35 -9.40 44.87
CA LYS A 435 -6.28 -10.09 46.16
C LYS A 435 -5.93 -9.13 47.29
N SER A 436 -5.11 -8.09 47.07
CA SER A 436 -4.87 -7.05 48.08
C SER A 436 -6.11 -6.18 48.29
N PHE A 437 -6.87 -5.84 47.25
CA PHE A 437 -8.19 -5.22 47.39
C PHE A 437 -9.12 -6.03 48.30
N SER A 438 -9.12 -7.36 48.18
CA SER A 438 -9.94 -8.24 49.03
C SER A 438 -9.42 -8.38 50.47
N SER A 439 -8.18 -7.97 50.74
CA SER A 439 -7.48 -8.21 52.01
C SER A 439 -7.26 -6.94 52.84
N SER A 440 -7.48 -5.75 52.27
CA SER A 440 -7.48 -4.49 53.01
C SER A 440 -8.69 -4.45 53.96
N ASP A 441 -8.48 -4.11 55.23
CA ASP A 441 -9.49 -4.13 56.31
C ASP A 441 -10.79 -3.34 55.99
N VAL A 442 -10.75 -2.46 54.97
CA VAL A 442 -11.89 -1.75 54.39
C VAL A 442 -12.96 -2.70 53.83
N PHE A 443 -12.59 -3.86 53.27
CA PHE A 443 -13.54 -4.83 52.70
C PHE A 443 -14.22 -5.72 53.74
N LEU A 444 -13.60 -5.91 54.92
CA LEU A 444 -14.22 -6.68 55.99
C LEU A 444 -15.46 -5.96 56.55
N ILE A 445 -15.45 -4.63 56.53
CA ILE A 445 -16.56 -3.80 57.01
C ILE A 445 -17.75 -3.83 56.03
N SER A 446 -17.50 -3.80 54.71
CA SER A 446 -18.59 -3.91 53.70
C SER A 446 -19.16 -5.32 53.56
N THR A 447 -18.38 -6.37 53.80
CA THR A 447 -18.89 -7.76 53.71
C THR A 447 -19.91 -8.08 54.81
N VAL A 448 -19.84 -7.37 55.95
CA VAL A 448 -20.82 -7.50 57.04
C VAL A 448 -22.13 -6.76 56.74
N PHE A 449 -22.10 -5.72 55.89
CA PHE A 449 -23.30 -4.96 55.51
C PHE A 449 -24.00 -5.47 54.24
N ILE A 450 -23.34 -6.25 53.40
CA ILE A 450 -23.97 -6.89 52.22
C ILE A 450 -24.85 -8.11 52.63
N PHE A 451 -24.79 -8.52 53.91
CA PHE A 451 -25.63 -9.59 54.48
C PHE A 451 -26.73 -9.09 55.44
N LEU A 452 -26.96 -7.78 55.52
CA LEU A 452 -28.14 -7.13 56.13
C LEU A 452 -28.89 -6.37 55.03
#